data_AF-A0A0L0CH34-F1
#
_entry.id   AF-A0A0L0CH34-F1
#
_cell.length_a   1.000
_cell.length_b   1.000
_cell.length_c   1.000
_cell.angle_alpha   90.00
_cell.angle_beta   90.00
_cell.angle_gamma   90.00
#
_symmetry.space_group_name_H-M   'P 1'
#
loop_
_entity.id
_entity.type
_entity.pdbx_description
1 polymer ?
#
loop_
_entity_poly.entity_id
_entity_poly.type
_entity_poly.pdbx_seq_one_letter_code
_entity_poly.pdbx_strand_id
1 'polypeptide(L)'
;MASLTPLEATDLLEFNAINLDVLTENYDLEYYLLYFCKWPSLNFKVEDTNKHPIGYMLGKSEGLGFDWHSHISAVTVEKDYRRLGL
;
A
#
# COMPACT_ATOMS: atom_id res chain seq x y z
N MET A 1 -18.77 2.63 -1.27
CA MET A 1 -18.33 1.29 -1.70
C MET A 1 -16.82 1.38 -1.89
N ALA A 2 -16.06 0.40 -1.41
CA ALA A 2 -14.60 0.38 -1.53
C ALA A 2 -14.19 -0.84 -2.36
N SER A 3 -13.18 -0.68 -3.23
CA SER A 3 -12.67 -1.76 -4.09
C SER A 3 -11.19 -1.99 -3.83
N LEU A 4 -10.79 -3.24 -3.65
CA LEU A 4 -9.38 -3.63 -3.57
C LEU A 4 -8.83 -3.81 -4.99
N THR A 5 -7.78 -3.07 -5.33
CA THR A 5 -7.13 -3.12 -6.65
C THR A 5 -5.61 -3.18 -6.50
N PRO A 6 -4.87 -3.64 -7.52
CA PRO A 6 -3.40 -3.58 -7.50
C PRO A 6 -2.90 -2.14 -7.33
N LEU A 7 -1.83 -1.97 -6.54
CA LEU A 7 -1.17 -0.69 -6.38
C LEU A 7 -0.16 -0.46 -7.52
N GLU A 8 -0.31 0.65 -8.24
CA GLU A 8 0.54 1.05 -9.36
C GLU A 8 1.46 2.23 -9.00
N ALA A 9 2.57 2.38 -9.72
CA ALA A 9 3.55 3.43 -9.46
C ALA A 9 2.97 4.85 -9.61
N THR A 10 1.99 5.03 -10.50
CA THR A 10 1.30 6.30 -10.72
C THR A 10 0.42 6.72 -9.54
N ASP A 11 -0.02 5.78 -8.72
CA ASP A 11 -0.88 6.07 -7.56
C ASP A 11 -0.16 6.87 -6.47
N LEU A 12 1.18 6.77 -6.41
CA LEU A 12 1.99 7.55 -5.46
C LEU A 12 1.78 9.07 -5.58
N LEU A 13 1.32 9.54 -6.75
CA LEU A 13 1.02 10.95 -6.99
C LEU A 13 -0.25 11.42 -6.28
N GLU A 14 -1.11 10.50 -5.83
CA GLU A 14 -2.40 10.79 -5.19
C GLU A 14 -2.41 10.49 -3.68
N PHE A 15 -1.30 10.01 -3.12
CA PHE A 15 -1.23 9.49 -1.75
C PHE A 15 -1.12 10.55 -0.66
N ASN A 16 -1.17 11.84 -0.98
CA ASN A 16 -0.96 12.91 0.01
C ASN A 16 -1.85 12.77 1.25
N ALA A 17 -3.14 12.46 1.07
CA ALA A 17 -4.08 12.29 2.20
C ALA A 17 -3.75 11.06 3.07
N ILE A 18 -3.15 10.02 2.47
CA ILE A 18 -2.75 8.79 3.17
C ILE A 18 -1.39 8.97 3.84
N ASN A 19 -0.37 9.40 3.08
CA ASN A 19 1.02 9.48 3.52
C ASN A 19 1.28 10.64 4.49
N LEU A 20 0.55 11.75 4.40
CA LEU A 20 0.70 12.84 5.38
C LEU A 20 -0.05 12.59 6.70
N ASP A 21 -0.77 11.46 6.82
CA ASP A 21 -1.32 11.03 8.10
C ASP A 21 -0.20 10.66 9.07
N VAL A 22 -0.31 11.16 10.31
CA VAL A 22 0.69 10.94 11.38
C VAL A 22 0.90 9.45 11.73
N LEU A 23 -0.07 8.58 11.40
CA LEU A 23 0.03 7.15 11.64
C LEU A 23 0.60 6.38 10.44
N THR A 24 0.84 7.04 9.31
CA THR A 24 1.40 6.40 8.13
C THR A 24 2.92 6.46 8.18
N GLU A 25 3.54 5.27 8.14
CA GLU A 25 4.98 5.16 7.94
C GLU A 25 5.32 5.36 6.46
N ASN A 26 6.16 6.35 6.18
CA ASN A 26 6.50 6.78 4.83
C ASN A 26 7.93 6.39 4.47
N TYR A 27 8.15 6.22 3.17
CA TYR A 27 9.45 5.84 2.61
C TYR A 27 9.84 6.76 1.45
N ASP A 28 11.10 6.72 1.05
CA ASP A 28 11.56 7.41 -0.16
C ASP A 28 10.97 6.76 -1.43
N LEU A 29 10.90 7.52 -2.52
CA LEU A 29 10.33 7.05 -3.79
C LEU A 29 10.99 5.76 -4.30
N GLU A 30 12.31 5.64 -4.16
CA GLU A 30 13.07 4.43 -4.55
C GLU A 30 12.53 3.17 -3.86
N TYR A 31 12.15 3.29 -2.58
CA TYR A 31 11.65 2.17 -1.80
C TYR A 31 10.31 1.67 -2.36
N TYR A 32 9.36 2.56 -2.66
CA TYR A 32 8.09 2.17 -3.28
C TYR A 32 8.31 1.51 -4.64
N LEU A 33 9.14 2.13 -5.49
CA LEU A 33 9.41 1.61 -6.85
C LEU A 33 10.07 0.23 -6.81
N LEU A 34 10.96 -0.04 -5.84
CA LEU A 34 11.54 -1.36 -5.64
C LEU A 34 10.47 -2.42 -5.37
N TYR A 35 9.46 -2.11 -4.55
CA TYR A 35 8.38 -3.05 -4.25
C TYR A 35 7.53 -3.38 -5.47
N PHE A 36 7.24 -2.38 -6.29
CA PHE A 36 6.48 -2.57 -7.53
C PHE A 36 7.25 -3.42 -8.55
N CYS A 37 8.57 -3.25 -8.63
CA CYS A 37 9.41 -4.05 -9.51
C CYS A 37 9.59 -5.49 -9.01
N LYS A 38 9.83 -5.68 -7.72
CA LYS A 38 10.25 -6.97 -7.17
C LYS A 38 9.09 -7.87 -6.73
N TRP A 39 8.00 -7.28 -6.24
CA TRP A 39 6.84 -8.00 -5.72
C TRP A 39 5.51 -7.41 -6.22
N PRO A 40 5.29 -7.27 -7.54
CA PRO A 40 4.12 -6.58 -8.11
C PRO A 40 2.78 -7.18 -7.64
N SER A 41 2.73 -8.49 -7.40
CA SER A 41 1.50 -9.19 -6.96
C SER A 41 1.20 -9.08 -5.47
N LEU A 42 2.04 -8.40 -4.67
CA LEU A 42 1.91 -8.28 -3.22
C LEU A 42 1.55 -6.86 -2.76
N ASN A 43 1.32 -5.93 -3.67
CA ASN A 43 1.01 -4.54 -3.35
C ASN A 43 -0.41 -4.21 -3.81
N PHE A 44 -1.22 -3.70 -2.89
CA PHE A 44 -2.63 -3.42 -3.14
C PHE A 44 -3.01 -2.05 -2.60
N LYS A 45 -3.96 -1.41 -3.25
CA LYS A 45 -4.66 -0.21 -2.77
C LYS A 45 -6.14 -0.50 -2.60
N VAL A 46 -6.78 0.31 -1.79
CA VAL A 46 -8.23 0.39 -1.71
C VAL A 46 -8.65 1.71 -2.33
N GLU A 47 -9.64 1.67 -3.22
CA GLU A 47 -10.19 2.83 -3.90
C GLU A 47 -11.65 3.08 -3.48
N ASP A 48 -12.05 4.35 -3.42
CA ASP A 48 -13.43 4.76 -3.28
C ASP A 48 -14.23 4.62 -4.60
N THR A 49 -15.49 5.09 -4.60
CA THR A 49 -16.34 5.06 -5.80
C THR A 49 -15.85 5.97 -6.93
N ASN A 50 -15.01 6.96 -6.63
CA ASN A 50 -14.46 7.92 -7.58
C ASN A 50 -13.06 7.51 -8.07
N LYS A 51 -12.59 6.29 -7.74
CA LYS A 51 -11.24 5.82 -8.04
C LYS A 51 -10.13 6.55 -7.28
N HIS A 52 -10.48 7.27 -6.23
CA HIS A 52 -9.50 7.88 -5.34
C HIS A 52 -8.92 6.80 -4.41
N PRO A 53 -7.58 6.66 -4.31
CA PRO A 53 -6.97 5.78 -3.33
C PRO A 53 -7.23 6.27 -1.90
N ILE A 54 -7.74 5.38 -1.04
CA ILE A 54 -8.08 5.67 0.37
C ILE A 54 -7.27 4.84 1.37
N GLY A 55 -6.38 3.99 0.88
CA GLY A 55 -5.47 3.19 1.68
C GLY A 55 -4.63 2.26 0.81
N TYR A 56 -3.54 1.74 1.36
CA TYR A 56 -2.70 0.77 0.67
C TYR A 56 -1.99 -0.19 1.62
N MET A 57 -1.49 -1.27 1.04
CA MET A 57 -0.66 -2.28 1.66
C MET A 57 0.54 -2.58 0.78
N LEU A 58 1.73 -2.52 1.39
CA LEU A 58 2.99 -2.92 0.76
C LEU A 58 3.45 -4.26 1.31
N GLY A 59 3.57 -5.23 0.41
CA GLY A 59 3.98 -6.59 0.72
C GLY A 59 5.26 -6.96 0.00
N LYS A 60 6.09 -7.76 0.67
CA LYS A 60 7.25 -8.42 0.07
C LYS A 60 7.32 -9.88 0.48
N SER A 61 8.20 -10.62 -0.18
CA SER A 61 8.65 -11.93 0.30
C SER A 61 10.12 -11.86 0.68
N GLU A 62 10.48 -12.45 1.81
CA GLU A 62 11.84 -12.45 2.35
C GLU A 62 12.17 -13.76 3.07
N GLY A 63 13.43 -13.90 3.51
CA GLY A 63 13.96 -15.12 4.09
C GLY A 63 14.64 -16.04 3.07
N LEU A 64 15.11 -17.20 3.54
CA LEU A 64 15.80 -18.21 2.74
C LEU A 64 15.37 -19.61 3.21
N GLY A 65 15.25 -20.56 2.27
CA GLY A 65 14.91 -21.95 2.62
C GLY A 65 13.58 -22.06 3.37
N PHE A 66 13.61 -22.66 4.55
CA PHE A 66 12.43 -22.85 5.40
C PHE A 66 11.91 -21.56 6.05
N ASP A 67 12.72 -20.50 6.09
CA ASP A 67 12.32 -19.20 6.61
C ASP A 67 11.74 -18.29 5.53
N TRP A 68 11.44 -18.81 4.33
CA TRP A 68 10.79 -18.01 3.28
C TRP A 68 9.34 -17.67 3.67
N HIS A 69 9.04 -16.39 3.81
CA HIS A 69 7.71 -15.91 4.23
C HIS A 69 7.36 -14.57 3.58
N SER A 70 6.08 -14.20 3.67
CA SER A 70 5.61 -12.86 3.30
C SER A 70 5.75 -11.89 4.47
N HIS A 71 6.04 -10.64 4.15
CA HIS A 71 6.19 -9.57 5.13
C HIS A 71 5.36 -8.35 4.69
N ILE A 72 4.57 -7.81 5.63
CA ILE A 72 3.82 -6.57 5.44
C ILE A 72 4.69 -5.41 5.90
N SER A 73 5.10 -4.56 4.96
CA SER A 73 6.05 -3.47 5.24
C SER A 73 5.33 -2.16 5.54
N ALA A 74 4.15 -1.98 4.96
CA ALA A 74 3.28 -0.87 5.28
C ALA A 74 1.82 -1.31 5.12
N VAL A 75 0.96 -0.85 6.04
CA VAL A 75 -0.49 -0.96 5.90
C VAL A 75 -1.11 0.30 6.49
N THR A 76 -1.86 1.02 5.67
CA THR A 76 -2.45 2.30 6.09
C THR A 76 -3.76 2.56 5.37
N VAL A 77 -4.63 3.31 6.05
CA VAL A 77 -5.91 3.80 5.56
C VAL A 77 -6.02 5.26 5.97
N GLU A 78 -6.43 6.10 5.02
CA GLU A 78 -6.73 7.51 5.23
C GLU A 78 -7.68 7.68 6.43
N LYS A 79 -7.40 8.69 7.26
CA LYS A 79 -8.12 8.93 8.52
C LYS A 79 -9.63 8.85 8.41
N ASP A 80 -10.21 9.46 7.38
CA ASP A 80 -11.65 9.61 7.21
C ASP A 80 -12.33 8.32 6.70
N TYR A 81 -11.54 7.33 6.28
CA TYR A 81 -12.02 6.03 5.77
C TYR A 81 -11.75 4.86 6.75
N ARG A 82 -11.28 5.15 7.97
CA ARG A 82 -11.06 4.13 9.00
C ARG A 82 -12.39 3.58 9.56
N ARG A 83 -12.32 2.39 10.17
CA ARG A 83 -13.46 1.67 10.79
C ARG A 83 -14.52 1.17 9.80
N LEU A 84 -14.16 1.06 8.52
CA LEU A 84 -15.02 0.52 7.47
C LEU A 84 -14.76 -0.96 7.15
N GLY A 85 -13.82 -1.61 7.85
CA GLY A 85 -13.43 -3.00 7.60
C GLY A 85 -12.68 -3.20 6.27
N LEU A 86 -11.92 -2.19 5.87
CA LEU A 86 -11.05 -2.18 4.68
C LEU A 86 -9.82 -3.04 4.89
#